data_AF-A0A1Z4LUV8-F1
#
_entry.id   AF-A0A1Z4LUV8-F1
#
_cell.length_a   1.000
_cell.length_b   1.000
_cell.length_c   1.000
_cell.angle_alpha   90.00
_cell.angle_beta   90.00
_cell.angle_gamma   90.00
#
_symmetry.space_group_name_H-M   'P 1'
#
loop_
_entity.id
_entity.type
_entity.pdbx_description
1 polymer ?
#
loop_
_entity_poly.entity_id
_entity_poly.type
_entity_poly.pdbx_seq_one_letter_code
_entity_poly.pdbx_strand_id
1 'polypeptide(L)'
;MKLVSEPTVTEKIRKMKQRVKWKDSAIIERNIDQTSLVIDDGKADDIEFSFLVVGDSGTGSHRGHSPMRRVAELMLPHYDECRFMLHTGDVVYQVGSSEYYPKNFIKPYREAIVGGQDYKKIPYDEMVFKLPILPVLGNHDYYDLPIIFGLISATTLPFRRFIPSKLDIEVGRHGSRKGDAFARAFFDYLNRFNFPGELARHLDEHYTAKTDTGRCIRYVPGQFTRLPNRYYTFRYGGIDFFALDSNTINDPLPLPETKEGYVYRSLLQKRRDGLEQEQDQIREISNKLDSNDPNDAEKIDDLQSKLSQIEEIIVDIDKQLHSSKKSVTDTEQLEWFKQRLVESWNTPEVRGRVVFFHHPPYVTEATKWEQAQTLAIRSRIRKVFEAVAQEVKSLTQGRPIVDLVLNGHAHCMEHIETLDTGSADSNINWIVCGGSGHSLRRQRPEGADLQEYFPTSDEKSKLIARSHLFVGRNGSGSNKRRPYSGLRIDVKEGSPPKFVVKPLVAERYQREWHQPEMESFII
;
A
#
# COMPACT_ATOMS: atom_id res chain seq x y z
N MET A 1 17.82 -2.41 -19.55
CA MET A 1 16.47 -2.50 -20.18
C MET A 1 15.43 -2.40 -19.07
N LYS A 2 14.45 -1.48 -19.15
CA LYS A 2 13.43 -1.31 -18.10
C LYS A 2 12.46 -2.50 -18.10
N LEU A 3 12.30 -3.14 -16.94
CA LEU A 3 11.49 -4.36 -16.78
C LEU A 3 10.01 -4.05 -16.53
N VAL A 4 9.73 -2.87 -15.98
CA VAL A 4 8.38 -2.37 -15.71
C VAL A 4 8.25 -0.92 -16.19
N SER A 5 7.03 -0.52 -16.53
CA SER A 5 6.66 0.84 -16.88
C SER A 5 5.58 1.32 -15.93
N GLU A 6 5.79 2.49 -15.33
CA GLU A 6 4.78 3.13 -14.48
C GLU A 6 4.02 4.20 -15.27
N PRO A 7 2.68 4.22 -15.24
CA PRO A 7 1.90 5.31 -15.84
C PRO A 7 2.13 6.63 -15.10
N THR A 8 1.99 7.75 -15.81
CA THR A 8 2.05 9.08 -15.18
C THR A 8 0.90 9.31 -14.18
N VAL A 9 1.08 10.20 -13.19
CA VAL A 9 0.02 10.58 -12.24
C VAL A 9 -1.27 10.99 -12.95
N THR A 10 -1.17 11.81 -14.00
CA THR A 10 -2.31 12.24 -14.82
C THR A 10 -3.05 11.05 -15.45
N GLU A 11 -2.30 10.07 -16.00
CA GLU A 11 -2.91 8.88 -16.58
C GLU A 11 -3.57 7.99 -15.53
N LYS A 12 -2.94 7.79 -14.36
CA LYS A 12 -3.53 7.06 -13.22
C LYS A 12 -4.90 7.65 -12.85
N ILE A 13 -4.94 8.96 -12.59
CA ILE A 13 -6.16 9.69 -12.23
C ILE A 13 -7.22 9.55 -13.33
N ARG A 14 -6.85 9.83 -14.59
CA ARG A 14 -7.78 9.79 -15.71
C ARG A 14 -8.39 8.40 -15.89
N LYS A 15 -7.58 7.33 -15.82
CA LYS A 15 -8.05 5.96 -15.96
C LYS A 15 -8.97 5.55 -14.81
N MET A 16 -8.62 5.88 -13.56
CA MET A 16 -9.48 5.56 -12.41
C MET A 16 -10.81 6.29 -12.48
N LYS A 17 -10.83 7.59 -12.82
CA LYS A 17 -12.08 8.34 -13.03
C LYS A 17 -12.98 7.72 -14.10
N GLN A 18 -12.40 7.25 -15.21
CA GLN A 18 -13.16 6.57 -16.26
C GLN A 18 -13.82 5.30 -15.74
N ARG A 19 -13.10 4.48 -14.96
CA ARG A 19 -13.58 3.18 -14.45
C ARG A 19 -14.77 3.31 -13.51
N VAL A 20 -14.77 4.34 -12.66
CA VAL A 20 -15.87 4.65 -11.74
C VAL A 20 -16.89 5.63 -12.32
N LYS A 21 -16.81 5.97 -13.62
CA LYS A 21 -17.69 6.98 -14.25
C LYS A 21 -17.83 8.25 -13.40
N TRP A 22 -16.70 8.82 -12.99
CA TRP A 22 -16.65 9.93 -12.04
C TRP A 22 -17.57 11.09 -12.46
N LYS A 23 -18.51 11.45 -11.56
CA LYS A 23 -19.49 12.53 -11.74
C LYS A 23 -20.38 12.38 -12.99
N ASP A 24 -20.69 11.15 -13.40
CA ASP A 24 -21.71 10.87 -14.41
C ASP A 24 -23.09 11.43 -13.99
N SER A 25 -23.93 11.82 -14.96
CA SER A 25 -25.23 12.44 -14.66
C SER A 25 -26.12 11.56 -13.79
N ALA A 26 -26.11 10.24 -14.01
CA ALA A 26 -26.92 9.32 -13.22
C ALA A 26 -26.50 9.27 -11.73
N ILE A 27 -25.23 9.58 -11.46
CA ILE A 27 -24.63 9.67 -10.12
C ILE A 27 -25.01 10.99 -9.46
N ILE A 28 -24.85 12.11 -10.19
CA ILE A 28 -25.19 13.45 -9.69
C ILE A 28 -26.69 13.54 -9.36
N GLU A 29 -27.57 13.08 -10.26
CA GLU A 29 -29.03 13.09 -10.09
C GLU A 29 -29.49 12.33 -8.84
N ARG A 30 -28.75 11.30 -8.43
CA ARG A 30 -29.03 10.50 -7.24
C ARG A 30 -28.36 11.02 -5.97
N ASN A 31 -27.64 12.14 -6.06
CA ASN A 31 -26.80 12.67 -4.99
C ASN A 31 -25.87 11.58 -4.40
N ILE A 32 -25.18 10.86 -5.28
CA ILE A 32 -24.29 9.77 -4.88
C ILE A 32 -22.88 10.30 -4.57
N ASP A 33 -22.43 10.03 -3.36
CA ASP A 33 -21.06 10.20 -2.93
C ASP A 33 -20.20 9.00 -3.35
N GLN A 34 -19.44 9.19 -4.43
CA GLN A 34 -18.52 8.19 -4.98
C GLN A 34 -17.23 8.03 -4.16
N THR A 35 -17.14 8.60 -2.96
CA THR A 35 -15.95 8.52 -2.10
C THR A 35 -16.27 7.97 -0.72
N SER A 36 -17.51 7.54 -0.48
CA SER A 36 -17.93 6.97 0.80
C SER A 36 -18.50 5.57 0.62
N LEU A 37 -18.38 4.76 1.66
CA LEU A 37 -19.08 3.49 1.79
C LEU A 37 -19.60 3.30 3.22
N VAL A 38 -20.62 2.45 3.36
CA VAL A 38 -21.07 1.94 4.66
C VAL A 38 -20.93 0.43 4.65
N ILE A 39 -20.24 -0.12 5.65
CA ILE A 39 -20.17 -1.56 5.89
C ILE A 39 -21.45 -1.95 6.62
N ASP A 40 -22.29 -2.72 5.93
CA ASP A 40 -23.58 -3.16 6.45
C ASP A 40 -23.50 -4.60 6.96
N ASP A 41 -22.84 -4.74 8.11
CA ASP A 41 -22.73 -5.99 8.87
C ASP A 41 -23.62 -6.00 10.13
N GLY A 42 -24.40 -4.93 10.33
CA GLY A 42 -25.26 -4.74 11.49
C GLY A 42 -24.53 -4.40 12.79
N LYS A 43 -23.22 -4.10 12.73
CA LYS A 43 -22.35 -3.89 13.90
C LYS A 43 -21.51 -2.62 13.81
N ALA A 44 -21.78 -1.75 12.84
CA ALA A 44 -21.03 -0.50 12.64
C ALA A 44 -21.10 0.45 13.83
N ASP A 45 -22.07 0.30 14.74
CA ASP A 45 -22.20 1.10 15.96
C ASP A 45 -21.47 0.47 17.17
N ASP A 46 -20.86 -0.71 17.02
CA ASP A 46 -20.05 -1.34 18.06
C ASP A 46 -18.83 -0.45 18.36
N ILE A 47 -18.83 0.16 19.54
CA ILE A 47 -17.78 1.09 19.98
C ILE A 47 -16.42 0.39 20.09
N GLU A 48 -16.42 -0.83 20.60
CA GLU A 48 -15.24 -1.68 20.66
C GLU A 48 -15.30 -2.72 19.56
N PHE A 49 -14.26 -2.77 18.74
CA PHE A 49 -14.17 -3.71 17.64
C PHE A 49 -12.71 -4.00 17.29
N SER A 50 -12.48 -5.04 16.51
CA SER A 50 -11.15 -5.40 16.02
C SER A 50 -11.11 -5.38 14.50
N PHE A 51 -9.94 -5.10 13.94
CA PHE A 51 -9.69 -5.23 12.51
C PHE A 51 -8.28 -5.76 12.24
N LEU A 52 -8.10 -6.34 11.05
CA LEU A 52 -6.81 -6.86 10.60
C LEU A 52 -6.11 -5.88 9.66
N VAL A 53 -4.79 -5.91 9.61
CA VAL A 53 -3.99 -5.12 8.67
C VAL A 53 -2.87 -5.95 8.05
N VAL A 54 -2.72 -5.84 6.74
CA VAL A 54 -1.64 -6.43 5.94
C VAL A 54 -1.23 -5.47 4.82
N GLY A 55 -0.06 -5.66 4.25
CA GLY A 55 0.45 -4.87 3.14
C GLY A 55 1.51 -5.64 2.38
N ASP A 56 1.71 -5.31 1.10
CA ASP A 56 2.82 -5.85 0.30
C ASP A 56 2.83 -7.40 0.32
N SER A 57 1.61 -7.96 0.32
CA SER A 57 1.35 -9.36 0.60
C SER A 57 1.57 -10.25 -0.62
N GLY A 58 1.46 -9.67 -1.83
CA GLY A 58 1.24 -10.37 -3.09
C GLY A 58 2.31 -11.32 -3.61
N THR A 59 3.18 -11.88 -2.78
CA THR A 59 4.07 -12.94 -3.22
C THR A 59 3.37 -14.29 -3.25
N GLY A 60 3.33 -14.87 -4.45
CA GLY A 60 3.03 -16.28 -4.65
C GLY A 60 4.09 -17.19 -4.00
N SER A 61 3.88 -18.50 -4.13
CA SER A 61 4.86 -19.49 -3.68
C SER A 61 6.23 -19.25 -4.33
N HIS A 62 7.19 -18.71 -3.57
CA HIS A 62 8.59 -18.63 -3.96
C HIS A 62 9.20 -20.01 -3.68
N ARG A 63 9.54 -20.75 -4.74
CA ARG A 63 10.38 -21.96 -4.70
C ARG A 63 10.02 -22.96 -3.59
N GLY A 64 8.71 -23.15 -3.37
CA GLY A 64 8.16 -24.14 -2.43
C GLY A 64 7.56 -23.59 -1.13
N HIS A 65 7.66 -22.29 -0.82
CA HIS A 65 7.00 -21.72 0.35
C HIS A 65 6.23 -20.42 0.04
N SER A 66 5.17 -20.14 0.79
CA SER A 66 4.32 -18.95 0.65
C SER A 66 4.27 -18.21 1.99
N PRO A 67 5.11 -17.17 2.17
CA PRO A 67 5.09 -16.35 3.40
C PRO A 67 3.72 -15.75 3.67
N MET A 68 3.08 -15.22 2.63
CA MET A 68 1.73 -14.67 2.71
C MET A 68 0.72 -15.68 3.24
N ARG A 69 0.80 -16.96 2.81
CA ARG A 69 -0.11 -18.00 3.34
C ARG A 69 0.14 -18.23 4.83
N ARG A 70 1.38 -18.17 5.31
CA ARG A 70 1.69 -18.30 6.74
C ARG A 70 1.13 -17.14 7.56
N VAL A 71 1.26 -15.91 7.05
CA VAL A 71 0.63 -14.74 7.68
C VAL A 71 -0.89 -14.87 7.68
N ALA A 72 -1.50 -15.29 6.56
CA ALA A 72 -2.94 -15.52 6.47
C ALA A 72 -3.42 -16.59 7.47
N GLU A 73 -2.67 -17.69 7.64
CA GLU A 73 -2.95 -18.74 8.64
C GLU A 73 -2.96 -18.22 10.07
N LEU A 74 -2.05 -17.30 10.42
CA LEU A 74 -2.04 -16.64 11.74
C LEU A 74 -3.25 -15.74 11.97
N MET A 75 -3.84 -15.20 10.91
CA MET A 75 -5.03 -14.35 11.02
C MET A 75 -6.34 -15.15 11.11
N LEU A 76 -6.37 -16.41 10.65
CA LEU A 76 -7.60 -17.23 10.62
C LEU A 76 -8.33 -17.29 11.99
N PRO A 77 -7.64 -17.50 13.13
CA PRO A 77 -8.31 -17.53 14.44
C PRO A 77 -8.98 -16.20 14.83
N HIS A 78 -8.69 -15.10 14.12
CA HIS A 78 -9.20 -13.77 14.41
C HIS A 78 -10.30 -13.31 13.46
N TYR A 79 -10.65 -14.09 12.43
CA TYR A 79 -11.61 -13.68 11.40
C TYR A 79 -13.00 -13.39 11.96
N ASP A 80 -13.48 -14.22 12.90
CA ASP A 80 -14.81 -14.05 13.49
C ASP A 80 -14.87 -12.90 14.52
N GLU A 81 -13.71 -12.51 15.06
CA GLU A 81 -13.60 -11.42 16.04
C GLU A 81 -13.36 -10.06 15.36
N CYS A 82 -12.79 -10.05 14.16
CA CYS A 82 -12.54 -8.83 13.40
C CYS A 82 -13.73 -8.45 12.53
N ARG A 83 -13.85 -7.16 12.20
CA ARG A 83 -14.94 -6.61 11.36
C ARG A 83 -14.54 -6.46 9.91
N PHE A 84 -13.26 -6.16 9.66
CA PHE A 84 -12.69 -6.03 8.33
C PHE A 84 -11.17 -6.23 8.37
N MET A 85 -10.58 -6.31 7.19
CA MET A 85 -9.14 -6.29 6.96
C MET A 85 -8.77 -5.12 6.05
N LEU A 86 -7.85 -4.27 6.50
CA LEU A 86 -7.24 -3.24 5.66
C LEU A 86 -6.04 -3.84 4.91
N HIS A 87 -5.89 -3.50 3.63
CA HIS A 87 -4.73 -3.89 2.83
C HIS A 87 -4.00 -2.65 2.29
N THR A 88 -2.77 -2.40 2.74
CA THR A 88 -2.04 -1.16 2.46
C THR A 88 -1.35 -1.12 1.08
N GLY A 89 -1.93 -1.78 0.06
CA GLY A 89 -1.43 -1.79 -1.32
C GLY A 89 -0.44 -2.90 -1.66
N ASP A 90 -0.09 -2.98 -2.95
CA ASP A 90 0.76 -4.01 -3.56
C ASP A 90 0.22 -5.42 -3.36
N VAL A 91 -0.95 -5.66 -3.97
CA VAL A 91 -1.80 -6.80 -3.64
C VAL A 91 -1.29 -8.12 -4.22
N VAL A 92 -0.69 -8.10 -5.42
CA VAL A 92 -0.37 -9.33 -6.15
C VAL A 92 1.04 -9.44 -6.72
N TYR A 93 1.82 -8.36 -6.77
CA TYR A 93 3.16 -8.28 -7.39
C TYR A 93 3.28 -8.98 -8.78
N GLN A 94 4.42 -8.89 -9.46
CA GLN A 94 5.31 -7.73 -9.47
C GLN A 94 4.77 -6.59 -10.35
N VAL A 95 3.78 -6.86 -11.21
CA VAL A 95 3.24 -5.88 -12.17
C VAL A 95 1.72 -5.78 -12.12
N GLY A 96 1.11 -6.12 -10.98
CA GLY A 96 -0.32 -5.96 -10.75
C GLY A 96 -1.21 -6.72 -11.73
N SER A 97 -0.68 -7.75 -12.40
CA SER A 97 -1.40 -8.46 -13.45
C SER A 97 -2.52 -9.33 -12.87
N SER A 98 -3.64 -9.39 -13.59
CA SER A 98 -4.78 -10.25 -13.23
C SER A 98 -4.39 -11.73 -13.16
N GLU A 99 -3.35 -12.16 -13.87
CA GLU A 99 -2.86 -13.54 -13.87
C GLU A 99 -2.33 -14.00 -12.50
N TYR A 100 -1.94 -13.05 -11.64
CA TYR A 100 -1.38 -13.35 -10.33
C TYR A 100 -2.42 -13.46 -9.23
N TYR A 101 -3.61 -12.86 -9.39
CA TYR A 101 -4.65 -12.88 -8.36
C TYR A 101 -5.01 -14.29 -7.85
N PRO A 102 -5.19 -15.31 -8.70
CA PRO A 102 -5.50 -16.66 -8.22
C PRO A 102 -4.45 -17.23 -7.26
N LYS A 103 -3.16 -17.06 -7.58
CA LYS A 103 -2.04 -17.64 -6.81
C LYS A 103 -1.65 -16.77 -5.62
N ASN A 104 -1.69 -15.45 -5.80
CA ASN A 104 -1.06 -14.48 -4.91
C ASN A 104 -2.06 -13.72 -4.05
N PHE A 105 -3.37 -13.87 -4.24
CA PHE A 105 -4.38 -13.23 -3.38
C PHE A 105 -5.52 -14.19 -3.01
N ILE A 106 -6.17 -14.78 -4.01
CA ILE A 106 -7.33 -15.66 -3.79
C ILE A 106 -6.93 -16.90 -3.00
N LYS A 107 -5.87 -17.62 -3.41
CA LYS A 107 -5.45 -18.84 -2.73
C LYS A 107 -5.01 -18.58 -1.26
N PRO A 108 -4.18 -17.57 -0.95
CA PRO A 108 -3.78 -17.27 0.42
C PRO A 108 -4.94 -16.87 1.33
N TYR A 109 -5.88 -16.03 0.84
CA TYR A 109 -7.03 -15.50 1.60
C TYR A 109 -8.34 -16.25 1.37
N ARG A 110 -8.29 -17.47 0.83
CA ARG A 110 -9.49 -18.20 0.40
C ARG A 110 -10.57 -18.32 1.48
N GLU A 111 -10.20 -18.41 2.74
CA GLU A 111 -11.15 -18.51 3.86
C GLU A 111 -12.00 -17.23 4.02
N ALA A 112 -11.48 -16.07 3.62
CA ALA A 112 -12.19 -14.78 3.63
C ALA A 112 -13.09 -14.57 2.40
N ILE A 113 -13.05 -15.46 1.39
CA ILE A 113 -13.76 -15.29 0.11
C ILE A 113 -14.95 -16.27 0.04
N VAL A 114 -16.09 -15.80 -0.46
CA VAL A 114 -17.25 -16.65 -0.76
C VAL A 114 -16.86 -17.69 -1.81
N GLY A 115 -17.16 -18.96 -1.56
CA GLY A 115 -16.75 -20.06 -2.44
C GLY A 115 -15.27 -20.44 -2.35
N GLY A 116 -14.49 -19.89 -1.41
CA GLY A 116 -13.04 -20.11 -1.31
C GLY A 116 -12.56 -21.55 -1.13
N GLN A 117 -13.44 -22.50 -0.77
CA GLN A 117 -13.09 -23.93 -0.79
C GLN A 117 -12.71 -24.40 -2.20
N ASP A 118 -13.35 -23.81 -3.21
CA ASP A 118 -13.09 -24.03 -4.64
C ASP A 118 -12.34 -22.82 -5.26
N TYR A 119 -11.35 -22.27 -4.55
CA TYR A 119 -10.66 -21.02 -4.93
C TYR A 119 -10.16 -20.94 -6.39
N LYS A 120 -9.89 -22.08 -7.04
CA LYS A 120 -9.45 -22.15 -8.44
C LYS A 120 -10.53 -21.71 -9.44
N LYS A 121 -11.80 -21.74 -9.04
CA LYS A 121 -12.95 -21.34 -9.86
C LYS A 121 -13.34 -19.88 -9.70
N ILE A 122 -12.76 -19.19 -8.72
CA ILE A 122 -13.10 -17.79 -8.41
C ILE A 122 -12.39 -16.88 -9.42
N PRO A 123 -13.13 -16.16 -10.28
CA PRO A 123 -12.55 -15.13 -11.13
C PRO A 123 -12.03 -13.98 -10.27
N TYR A 124 -10.90 -13.39 -10.67
CA TYR A 124 -10.30 -12.30 -9.91
C TYR A 124 -11.17 -11.04 -9.85
N ASP A 125 -12.03 -10.83 -10.85
CA ASP A 125 -12.93 -9.70 -10.98
C ASP A 125 -14.34 -9.97 -10.45
N GLU A 126 -14.58 -11.14 -9.85
CA GLU A 126 -15.87 -11.54 -9.26
C GLU A 126 -15.74 -11.95 -7.78
N MET A 127 -14.64 -11.59 -7.13
CA MET A 127 -14.45 -11.88 -5.72
C MET A 127 -15.51 -11.22 -4.85
N VAL A 128 -16.07 -11.99 -3.91
CA VAL A 128 -16.98 -11.53 -2.86
C VAL A 128 -16.43 -11.94 -1.51
N PHE A 129 -16.37 -11.01 -0.56
CA PHE A 129 -15.68 -11.21 0.71
C PHE A 129 -16.64 -11.48 1.87
N LYS A 130 -16.40 -12.55 2.63
CA LYS A 130 -17.12 -12.85 3.89
C LYS A 130 -16.65 -11.93 5.01
N LEU A 131 -15.32 -11.82 5.16
CA LEU A 131 -14.67 -10.79 5.96
C LEU A 131 -14.31 -9.65 5.01
N PRO A 132 -14.86 -8.43 5.16
CA PRO A 132 -14.54 -7.31 4.30
C PRO A 132 -13.03 -7.11 4.15
N ILE A 133 -12.55 -7.00 2.90
CA ILE A 133 -11.17 -6.63 2.58
C ILE A 133 -11.20 -5.27 1.89
N LEU A 134 -10.52 -4.29 2.47
CA LEU A 134 -10.55 -2.88 2.08
C LEU A 134 -9.13 -2.43 1.66
N PRO A 135 -8.74 -2.67 0.40
CA PRO A 135 -7.41 -2.29 -0.09
C PRO A 135 -7.31 -0.82 -0.50
N VAL A 136 -6.09 -0.31 -0.50
CA VAL A 136 -5.62 0.85 -1.30
C VAL A 136 -4.69 0.35 -2.42
N LEU A 137 -4.36 1.20 -3.39
CA LEU A 137 -3.38 0.85 -4.42
C LEU A 137 -1.95 1.10 -3.95
N GLY A 138 -1.06 0.17 -4.26
CA GLY A 138 0.40 0.37 -4.26
C GLY A 138 0.95 0.63 -5.66
N ASN A 139 2.26 0.84 -5.76
CA ASN A 139 2.90 1.14 -7.04
C ASN A 139 2.89 -0.07 -7.98
N HIS A 140 3.04 -1.29 -7.45
CA HIS A 140 2.99 -2.51 -8.26
C HIS A 140 1.59 -2.79 -8.81
N ASP A 141 0.54 -2.25 -8.20
CA ASP A 141 -0.82 -2.33 -8.73
C ASP A 141 -1.03 -1.45 -9.98
N TYR A 142 -0.14 -0.48 -10.23
CA TYR A 142 -0.15 0.39 -11.42
C TYR A 142 0.85 -0.01 -12.50
N TYR A 143 1.85 -0.83 -12.18
CA TYR A 143 2.91 -1.18 -13.10
C TYR A 143 2.39 -1.94 -14.33
N ASP A 144 2.99 -1.63 -15.47
CA ASP A 144 2.76 -2.28 -16.75
C ASP A 144 4.05 -2.95 -17.25
N LEU A 145 3.89 -3.92 -18.13
CA LEU A 145 4.99 -4.50 -18.88
C LEU A 145 5.17 -3.77 -20.20
N PRO A 146 6.41 -3.45 -20.61
CA PRO A 146 6.66 -2.94 -21.96
C PRO A 146 6.11 -3.90 -23.01
N ILE A 147 5.43 -3.36 -24.04
CA ILE A 147 4.69 -4.11 -25.07
C ILE A 147 5.56 -5.19 -25.75
N ILE A 148 6.87 -4.93 -25.91
CA ILE A 148 7.81 -5.84 -26.54
C ILE A 148 7.95 -7.18 -25.78
N PHE A 149 7.82 -7.18 -24.44
CA PHE A 149 7.86 -8.40 -23.63
C PHE A 149 6.56 -9.20 -23.74
N GLY A 150 5.41 -8.56 -23.94
CA GLY A 150 4.15 -9.25 -24.25
C GLY A 150 4.21 -10.02 -25.57
N LEU A 151 4.87 -9.46 -26.58
CA LEU A 151 5.10 -10.10 -27.89
C LEU A 151 6.13 -11.24 -27.80
N ILE A 152 7.22 -11.05 -27.07
CA ILE A 152 8.25 -12.09 -26.89
C ILE A 152 7.70 -13.25 -26.05
N SER A 153 6.98 -12.99 -24.96
CA SER A 153 6.39 -14.05 -24.13
C SER A 153 5.34 -14.89 -24.89
N ALA A 154 4.55 -14.27 -25.77
CA ALA A 154 3.60 -14.98 -26.63
C ALA A 154 4.26 -15.87 -27.69
N THR A 155 5.41 -15.45 -28.23
CA THR A 155 6.11 -16.15 -29.33
C THR A 155 7.16 -17.16 -28.85
N THR A 156 7.70 -17.01 -27.64
CA THR A 156 8.75 -17.89 -27.08
C THR A 156 8.23 -18.97 -26.13
N LEU A 157 6.93 -18.99 -25.81
CA LEU A 157 6.28 -19.97 -24.91
C LEU A 157 6.64 -21.45 -25.17
N PRO A 158 6.73 -21.97 -26.41
CA PRO A 158 7.16 -23.34 -26.67
C PRO A 158 8.69 -23.55 -26.55
N PHE A 159 9.50 -22.50 -26.74
CA PHE A 159 10.97 -22.54 -26.67
C PHE A 159 11.53 -22.26 -25.27
N ARG A 160 10.76 -21.64 -24.38
CA ARG A 160 11.13 -21.32 -22.99
C ARG A 160 11.46 -22.56 -22.14
N ARG A 161 10.93 -23.72 -22.53
CA ARG A 161 11.30 -25.02 -21.93
C ARG A 161 12.75 -25.44 -22.20
N PHE A 162 13.40 -24.88 -23.23
CA PHE A 162 14.74 -25.27 -23.68
C PHE A 162 15.83 -24.26 -23.35
N ILE A 163 15.48 -23.03 -22.95
CA ILE A 163 16.41 -22.01 -22.45
C ILE A 163 15.81 -21.41 -21.17
N PRO A 164 15.98 -22.05 -20.00
CA PRO A 164 15.53 -21.50 -18.74
C PRO A 164 16.42 -20.30 -18.41
N SER A 165 15.90 -19.08 -18.50
CA SER A 165 16.56 -17.95 -17.84
C SER A 165 16.35 -18.14 -16.34
N LYS A 166 17.43 -18.29 -15.56
CA LYS A 166 17.36 -18.59 -14.11
C LYS A 166 16.81 -17.43 -13.28
N LEU A 167 16.79 -16.24 -13.89
CA LEU A 167 16.16 -15.01 -13.41
C LEU A 167 14.90 -14.69 -14.23
N ASP A 168 14.17 -15.70 -14.71
CA ASP A 168 12.85 -15.47 -15.33
C ASP A 168 12.00 -14.74 -14.29
N ILE A 169 11.90 -13.42 -14.50
CA ILE A 169 10.91 -12.59 -13.85
C ILE A 169 9.59 -13.30 -14.15
N GLU A 170 8.76 -13.50 -13.13
CA GLU A 170 7.37 -13.90 -13.36
C GLU A 170 6.73 -12.73 -14.15
N VAL A 171 6.96 -12.71 -15.46
CA VAL A 171 6.44 -11.74 -16.42
C VAL A 171 5.21 -12.42 -16.99
N GLY A 172 4.06 -12.03 -16.43
CA GLY A 172 2.77 -12.39 -17.00
C GLY A 172 2.68 -11.90 -18.44
N ARG A 173 1.66 -12.33 -19.18
CA ARG A 173 1.49 -11.90 -20.58
C ARG A 173 1.27 -10.39 -20.70
N HIS A 174 0.82 -9.75 -19.62
CA HIS A 174 0.62 -8.31 -19.51
C HIS A 174 0.78 -7.85 -18.06
N GLY A 175 0.98 -6.54 -17.85
CA GLY A 175 0.94 -5.91 -16.53
C GLY A 175 -0.48 -5.55 -16.09
N SER A 176 -0.62 -4.58 -15.20
CA SER A 176 -1.90 -4.18 -14.58
C SER A 176 -2.88 -3.48 -15.53
N ARG A 177 -2.40 -3.03 -16.69
CA ARG A 177 -3.06 -2.10 -17.62
C ARG A 177 -3.39 -0.79 -16.94
N LYS A 178 -2.38 -0.17 -16.31
CA LYS A 178 -2.50 1.08 -15.55
C LYS A 178 -3.53 0.93 -14.41
N GLY A 179 -3.45 -0.15 -13.63
CA GLY A 179 -4.36 -0.45 -12.52
C GLY A 179 -5.75 -0.97 -12.89
N ASP A 180 -5.96 -1.49 -14.10
CA ASP A 180 -7.26 -2.04 -14.50
C ASP A 180 -7.58 -3.33 -13.76
N ALA A 181 -6.57 -4.19 -13.57
CA ALA A 181 -6.73 -5.44 -12.84
C ALA A 181 -7.20 -5.19 -11.40
N PHE A 182 -6.55 -4.27 -10.68
CA PHE A 182 -6.97 -3.86 -9.34
C PHE A 182 -8.40 -3.30 -9.33
N ALA A 183 -8.71 -2.39 -10.26
CA ALA A 183 -10.03 -1.78 -10.30
C ALA A 183 -11.15 -2.81 -10.56
N ARG A 184 -10.92 -3.81 -11.41
CA ARG A 184 -11.89 -4.89 -11.64
C ARG A 184 -12.01 -5.83 -10.44
N ALA A 185 -10.92 -6.06 -9.73
CA ALA A 185 -10.90 -6.90 -8.54
C ALA A 185 -11.69 -6.28 -7.38
N PHE A 186 -11.51 -4.97 -7.13
CA PHE A 186 -11.96 -4.35 -5.89
C PHE A 186 -12.99 -3.23 -6.06
N PHE A 187 -12.94 -2.45 -7.14
CA PHE A 187 -13.87 -1.33 -7.31
C PHE A 187 -15.21 -1.80 -7.85
N ASP A 188 -16.22 -0.99 -7.60
CA ASP A 188 -17.43 -1.04 -8.41
C ASP A 188 -17.12 -0.47 -9.79
N TYR A 189 -16.77 -1.36 -10.72
CA TYR A 189 -16.30 -1.00 -12.06
C TYR A 189 -17.47 -0.53 -12.95
N LEU A 190 -17.96 0.69 -12.71
CA LEU A 190 -19.14 1.25 -13.37
C LEU A 190 -19.01 1.41 -14.89
N ASN A 191 -17.78 1.47 -15.42
CA ASN A 191 -17.53 1.53 -16.87
C ASN A 191 -17.94 0.26 -17.64
N ARG A 192 -18.39 -0.80 -16.95
CA ARG A 192 -18.96 -1.99 -17.62
C ARG A 192 -20.40 -1.77 -18.13
N PHE A 193 -21.13 -0.81 -17.56
CA PHE A 193 -22.53 -0.54 -17.90
C PHE A 193 -22.61 0.36 -19.14
N ASN A 194 -22.91 -0.24 -20.28
CA ASN A 194 -22.91 0.45 -21.57
C ASN A 194 -24.32 0.61 -22.17
N PHE A 195 -25.32 -0.11 -21.65
CA PHE A 195 -26.69 0.00 -22.16
C PHE A 195 -27.51 1.02 -21.36
N PRO A 196 -28.46 1.73 -22.02
CA PRO A 196 -29.33 2.70 -21.35
C PRO A 196 -30.05 2.09 -20.14
N GLY A 197 -30.04 2.80 -19.00
CA GLY A 197 -30.73 2.40 -17.78
C GLY A 197 -30.01 1.36 -16.91
N GLU A 198 -28.98 0.65 -17.41
CA GLU A 198 -28.24 -0.32 -16.59
C GLU A 198 -27.53 0.32 -15.41
N LEU A 199 -26.81 1.42 -15.66
CA LEU A 199 -26.12 2.16 -14.61
C LEU A 199 -27.11 2.65 -13.55
N ALA A 200 -28.21 3.26 -13.98
CA ALA A 200 -29.25 3.75 -13.08
C ALA A 200 -29.79 2.65 -12.15
N ARG A 201 -30.16 1.49 -12.72
CA ARG A 201 -30.64 0.34 -11.95
C ARG A 201 -29.59 -0.20 -10.98
N HIS A 202 -28.35 -0.33 -11.43
CA HIS A 202 -27.24 -0.76 -10.57
C HIS A 202 -27.01 0.19 -9.39
N LEU A 203 -27.04 1.51 -9.65
CA LEU A 203 -26.93 2.53 -8.60
C LEU A 203 -28.10 2.45 -7.61
N ASP A 204 -29.32 2.21 -8.09
CA ASP A 204 -30.50 2.05 -7.23
C ASP A 204 -30.50 0.76 -6.40
N GLU A 205 -29.81 -0.27 -6.87
CA GLU A 205 -29.64 -1.54 -6.15
C GLU A 205 -28.54 -1.46 -5.07
N HIS A 206 -27.39 -0.87 -5.40
CA HIS A 206 -26.18 -0.98 -4.57
C HIS A 206 -25.78 0.31 -3.84
N TYR A 207 -26.19 1.49 -4.30
CA TYR A 207 -25.89 2.77 -3.65
C TYR A 207 -27.06 3.21 -2.78
N THR A 208 -27.43 2.37 -1.82
CA THR A 208 -28.64 2.54 -1.00
C THR A 208 -28.36 3.04 0.41
N ALA A 209 -27.10 2.97 0.87
CA ALA A 209 -26.68 3.56 2.13
C ALA A 209 -26.76 5.09 2.06
N LYS A 210 -27.00 5.74 3.21
CA LYS A 210 -27.11 7.20 3.31
C LYS A 210 -26.14 7.72 4.36
N THR A 211 -25.42 8.77 4.00
CA THR A 211 -24.56 9.56 4.87
C THR A 211 -25.02 11.02 4.82
N ASP A 212 -24.40 11.85 5.64
CA ASP A 212 -24.47 13.32 5.58
C ASP A 212 -24.15 13.88 4.19
N THR A 213 -23.26 13.22 3.44
CA THR A 213 -22.85 13.63 2.09
C THR A 213 -23.71 13.08 0.95
N GLY A 214 -24.73 12.28 1.23
CA GLY A 214 -25.67 11.76 0.23
C GLY A 214 -25.82 10.23 0.25
N ARG A 215 -26.21 9.67 -0.90
CA ARG A 215 -26.27 8.21 -1.07
C ARG A 215 -24.87 7.67 -1.32
N CYS A 216 -24.53 6.52 -0.78
CA CYS A 216 -23.22 5.90 -1.00
C CYS A 216 -23.35 4.39 -1.18
N ILE A 217 -22.24 3.74 -1.54
CA ILE A 217 -22.23 2.29 -1.75
C ILE A 217 -22.51 1.57 -0.42
N ARG A 218 -23.46 0.64 -0.45
CA ARG A 218 -23.76 -0.26 0.68
C ARG A 218 -22.92 -1.52 0.52
N TYR A 219 -21.84 -1.62 1.29
CA TYR A 219 -20.96 -2.79 1.30
C TYR A 219 -21.60 -3.88 2.16
N VAL A 220 -22.07 -4.96 1.53
CA VAL A 220 -22.74 -6.07 2.22
C VAL A 220 -21.81 -7.28 2.23
N PRO A 221 -21.19 -7.64 3.38
CA PRO A 221 -20.32 -8.81 3.47
C PRO A 221 -21.02 -10.07 2.96
N GLY A 222 -20.31 -10.84 2.15
CA GLY A 222 -20.80 -12.08 1.54
C GLY A 222 -21.73 -11.89 0.33
N GLN A 223 -22.10 -10.65 -0.03
CA GLN A 223 -23.02 -10.38 -1.14
C GLN A 223 -22.47 -9.35 -2.15
N PHE A 224 -22.14 -8.14 -1.68
CA PHE A 224 -21.66 -7.06 -2.54
C PHE A 224 -20.56 -6.28 -1.84
N THR A 225 -19.32 -6.57 -2.21
CA THR A 225 -18.13 -6.16 -1.46
C THR A 225 -17.18 -5.33 -2.32
N ARG A 226 -17.72 -4.27 -2.94
CA ARG A 226 -16.98 -3.38 -3.84
C ARG A 226 -16.65 -2.06 -3.17
N LEU A 227 -15.54 -1.46 -3.59
CA LEU A 227 -15.10 -0.13 -3.17
C LEU A 227 -15.60 0.95 -4.15
N PRO A 228 -15.90 2.16 -3.66
CA PRO A 228 -16.48 3.20 -4.49
C PRO A 228 -15.46 3.89 -5.42
N ASN A 229 -14.19 3.98 -5.00
CA ASN A 229 -13.13 4.73 -5.71
C ASN A 229 -11.73 4.39 -5.16
N ARG A 230 -10.68 4.96 -5.78
CA ARG A 230 -9.26 4.77 -5.38
C ARG A 230 -8.87 5.42 -4.07
N TYR A 231 -9.62 6.42 -3.65
CA TYR A 231 -9.60 7.00 -2.31
C TYR A 231 -11.04 7.04 -1.81
N TYR A 232 -11.24 6.72 -0.55
CA TYR A 232 -12.57 6.58 0.02
C TYR A 232 -12.54 6.72 1.54
N THR A 233 -13.71 6.88 2.13
CA THR A 233 -13.91 6.91 3.57
C THR A 233 -15.07 6.04 4.01
N PHE A 234 -15.04 5.60 5.25
CA PHE A 234 -16.14 4.95 5.95
C PHE A 234 -16.02 5.20 7.45
N ARG A 235 -17.13 5.05 8.16
CA ARG A 235 -17.18 5.14 9.61
C ARG A 235 -17.50 3.78 10.22
N TYR A 236 -16.81 3.41 11.28
CA TYR A 236 -17.08 2.19 12.05
C TYR A 236 -16.74 2.44 13.53
N GLY A 237 -17.66 2.15 14.44
CA GLY A 237 -17.49 2.34 15.89
C GLY A 237 -17.20 3.79 16.30
N GLY A 238 -17.70 4.77 15.53
CA GLY A 238 -17.37 6.19 15.69
C GLY A 238 -15.95 6.57 15.27
N ILE A 239 -15.26 5.71 14.53
CA ILE A 239 -13.94 5.98 13.93
C ILE A 239 -14.10 6.25 12.44
N ASP A 240 -13.59 7.39 11.98
CA ASP A 240 -13.49 7.67 10.56
C ASP A 240 -12.20 7.09 9.98
N PHE A 241 -12.34 6.30 8.92
CA PHE A 241 -11.23 5.73 8.16
C PHE A 241 -11.07 6.47 6.82
N PHE A 242 -9.84 6.83 6.47
CA PHE A 242 -9.51 7.54 5.23
C PHE A 242 -8.49 6.75 4.41
N ALA A 243 -8.93 6.23 3.28
CA ALA A 243 -8.10 5.52 2.31
C ALA A 243 -7.57 6.51 1.25
N LEU A 244 -6.25 6.60 1.05
CA LEU A 244 -5.66 7.47 0.02
C LEU A 244 -4.90 6.67 -1.04
N ASP A 245 -5.00 7.11 -2.30
CA ASP A 245 -4.09 6.65 -3.34
C ASP A 245 -2.80 7.49 -3.30
N SER A 246 -1.80 6.98 -2.59
CA SER A 246 -0.50 7.66 -2.49
C SER A 246 0.27 7.73 -3.81
N ASN A 247 -0.08 6.92 -4.81
CA ASN A 247 0.57 6.90 -6.13
C ASN A 247 0.30 8.14 -6.99
N THR A 248 -0.66 8.97 -6.59
CA THR A 248 -1.03 10.21 -7.30
C THR A 248 -0.52 11.47 -6.57
N ILE A 249 0.16 11.28 -5.44
CA ILE A 249 0.74 12.34 -4.61
C ILE A 249 2.20 12.05 -4.23
N ASN A 250 2.88 11.16 -4.96
CA ASN A 250 4.26 10.74 -4.66
C ASN A 250 5.30 11.24 -5.68
N ASP A 251 4.91 12.01 -6.70
CA ASP A 251 5.89 12.59 -7.63
C ASP A 251 6.93 13.43 -6.86
N PRO A 252 8.25 13.21 -7.07
CA PRO A 252 9.28 13.99 -6.39
C PRO A 252 9.14 15.50 -6.57
N LEU A 253 9.64 16.26 -5.59
CA LEU A 253 9.81 17.70 -5.74
C LEU A 253 10.90 17.99 -6.79
N PRO A 254 10.74 19.04 -7.61
CA PRO A 254 11.75 19.38 -8.60
C PRO A 254 13.07 19.74 -7.92
N LEU A 255 14.16 19.21 -8.46
CA LEU A 255 15.50 19.60 -8.03
C LEU A 255 15.72 21.09 -8.34
N PRO A 256 16.37 21.86 -7.44
CA PRO A 256 16.58 23.29 -7.65
C PRO A 256 17.50 23.56 -8.87
N GLU A 257 17.35 24.74 -9.48
CA GLU A 257 18.23 25.24 -10.55
C GLU A 257 19.41 26.06 -9.98
N THR A 258 19.89 25.70 -8.78
CA THR A 258 21.06 26.31 -8.14
C THR A 258 22.33 25.49 -8.41
N LYS A 259 23.51 26.02 -8.07
CA LYS A 259 24.78 25.29 -8.19
C LYS A 259 24.75 23.96 -7.42
N GLU A 260 24.20 23.98 -6.22
CA GLU A 260 24.01 22.82 -5.35
C GLU A 260 23.05 21.81 -6.01
N GLY A 261 21.97 22.30 -6.64
CA GLY A 261 21.05 21.47 -7.41
C GLY A 261 21.69 20.77 -8.61
N TYR A 262 22.58 21.45 -9.35
CA TYR A 262 23.34 20.84 -10.44
C TYR A 262 24.35 19.77 -9.95
N VAL A 263 25.04 20.04 -8.83
CA VAL A 263 25.92 19.05 -8.20
C VAL A 263 25.13 17.82 -7.77
N TYR A 264 23.97 18.02 -7.15
CA TYR A 264 23.10 16.92 -6.73
C TYR A 264 22.57 16.10 -7.92
N ARG A 265 22.17 16.74 -9.03
CA ARG A 265 21.81 16.02 -10.29
C ARG A 265 22.94 15.13 -10.79
N SER A 266 24.17 15.65 -10.80
CA SER A 266 25.35 14.86 -11.22
C SER A 266 25.59 13.66 -10.31
N LEU A 267 25.43 13.84 -9.00
CA LEU A 267 25.52 12.75 -8.03
C LEU A 267 24.45 11.67 -8.25
N LEU A 268 23.20 12.08 -8.52
CA LEU A 268 22.11 11.17 -8.83
C LEU A 268 22.37 10.37 -10.11
N GLN A 269 22.85 11.02 -11.17
CA GLN A 269 23.21 10.33 -12.41
C GLN A 269 24.32 9.30 -12.17
N LYS A 270 25.38 9.67 -11.43
CA LYS A 270 26.46 8.74 -11.08
C LYS A 270 25.96 7.56 -10.23
N ARG A 271 25.07 7.81 -9.27
CA ARG A 271 24.44 6.76 -8.44
C ARG A 271 23.61 5.81 -9.31
N ARG A 272 22.81 6.34 -10.23
CA ARG A 272 22.01 5.58 -11.19
C ARG A 272 22.88 4.65 -12.03
N ASP A 273 23.95 5.19 -12.62
CA ASP A 273 24.84 4.39 -13.49
C ASP A 273 25.58 3.30 -12.69
N GLY A 274 25.98 3.58 -11.46
CA GLY A 274 26.56 2.59 -10.55
C GLY A 274 25.58 1.47 -10.17
N LEU A 275 24.31 1.80 -9.96
CA LEU A 275 23.25 0.83 -9.70
C LEU A 275 22.98 -0.06 -10.92
N GLU A 276 23.01 0.49 -12.14
CA GLU A 276 22.88 -0.30 -13.38
C GLU A 276 24.03 -1.32 -13.50
N GLN A 277 25.28 -0.92 -13.19
CA GLN A 277 26.42 -1.86 -13.16
C GLN A 277 26.25 -2.95 -12.10
N GLU A 278 25.72 -2.61 -10.92
CA GLU A 278 25.45 -3.58 -9.87
C GLU A 278 24.37 -4.60 -10.29
N GLN A 279 23.34 -4.18 -11.05
CA GLN A 279 22.35 -5.10 -11.61
C GLN A 279 22.99 -6.14 -12.53
N ASP A 280 23.90 -5.71 -13.40
CA ASP A 280 24.56 -6.61 -14.34
C ASP A 280 25.46 -7.61 -13.62
N GLN A 281 26.20 -7.17 -12.59
CA GLN A 281 26.97 -8.07 -11.72
C GLN A 281 26.08 -9.11 -11.02
N ILE A 282 24.93 -8.69 -10.48
CA ILE A 282 23.99 -9.62 -9.83
C ILE A 282 23.45 -10.64 -10.84
N ARG A 283 23.12 -10.22 -12.06
CA ARG A 283 22.67 -11.12 -13.13
C ARG A 283 23.74 -12.14 -13.50
N GLU A 284 25.00 -11.72 -13.62
CA GLU A 284 26.13 -12.62 -13.88
C GLU A 284 26.32 -13.64 -12.77
N ILE A 285 26.26 -13.22 -11.49
CA ILE A 285 26.36 -14.13 -10.34
C ILE A 285 25.19 -15.13 -10.37
N SER A 286 23.96 -14.66 -10.58
CA SER A 286 22.78 -15.51 -10.57
C SER A 286 22.79 -16.56 -11.68
N ASN A 287 23.40 -16.26 -12.85
CA ASN A 287 23.50 -17.22 -13.95
C ASN A 287 24.39 -18.43 -13.60
N LYS A 288 25.37 -18.23 -12.71
CA LYS A 288 26.32 -19.27 -12.25
C LYS A 288 25.73 -20.22 -11.20
N LEU A 289 24.64 -19.86 -10.54
CA LEU A 289 24.01 -20.64 -9.46
C LEU A 289 23.08 -21.72 -10.01
N ASP A 290 22.96 -22.87 -9.36
CA ASP A 290 21.99 -23.92 -9.75
C ASP A 290 20.65 -23.74 -9.02
N SER A 291 19.55 -23.61 -9.76
CA SER A 291 18.21 -23.48 -9.16
C SER A 291 17.70 -24.78 -8.53
N ASN A 292 18.29 -25.93 -8.88
CA ASN A 292 17.91 -27.23 -8.32
C ASN A 292 18.65 -27.54 -7.01
N ASP A 293 19.78 -26.88 -6.74
CA ASP A 293 20.45 -26.97 -5.45
C ASP A 293 19.73 -26.07 -4.43
N PRO A 294 19.31 -26.58 -3.26
CA PRO A 294 18.56 -25.79 -2.28
C PRO A 294 19.32 -24.57 -1.72
N ASN A 295 20.65 -24.61 -1.64
CA ASN A 295 21.44 -23.49 -1.11
C ASN A 295 21.57 -22.38 -2.14
N ASP A 296 21.85 -22.75 -3.39
CA ASP A 296 21.89 -21.81 -4.50
C ASP A 296 20.49 -21.25 -4.82
N ALA A 297 19.45 -22.05 -4.62
CA ALA A 297 18.07 -21.59 -4.76
C ALA A 297 17.72 -20.45 -3.79
N GLU A 298 18.21 -20.50 -2.55
CA GLU A 298 18.05 -19.44 -1.54
C GLU A 298 18.89 -18.20 -1.87
N LYS A 299 20.12 -18.38 -2.38
CA LYS A 299 20.96 -17.26 -2.83
C LYS A 299 20.32 -16.52 -4.00
N ILE A 300 19.76 -17.23 -4.99
CA ILE A 300 19.10 -16.59 -6.12
C ILE A 300 17.87 -15.78 -5.64
N ASP A 301 17.11 -16.26 -4.67
CA ASP A 301 15.99 -15.52 -4.06
C ASP A 301 16.46 -14.20 -3.40
N ASP A 302 17.59 -14.22 -2.70
CA ASP A 302 18.20 -12.99 -2.18
C ASP A 302 18.65 -12.04 -3.31
N LEU A 303 19.24 -12.58 -4.39
CA LEU A 303 19.68 -11.79 -5.53
C LEU A 303 18.50 -11.17 -6.28
N GLN A 304 17.40 -11.90 -6.47
CA GLN A 304 16.16 -11.39 -7.05
C GLN A 304 15.58 -10.26 -6.19
N SER A 305 15.55 -10.46 -4.86
CA SER A 305 15.12 -9.44 -3.90
C SER A 305 15.99 -8.18 -3.97
N LYS A 306 17.29 -8.34 -4.21
CA LYS A 306 18.25 -7.25 -4.37
C LYS A 306 18.08 -6.53 -5.72
N LEU A 307 17.83 -7.26 -6.81
CA LEU A 307 17.53 -6.67 -8.11
C LEU A 307 16.28 -5.79 -8.05
N SER A 308 15.17 -6.29 -7.48
CA SER A 308 13.94 -5.50 -7.30
C SER A 308 14.21 -4.21 -6.52
N GLN A 309 15.04 -4.29 -5.47
CA GLN A 309 15.44 -3.12 -4.68
C GLN A 309 16.14 -2.06 -5.53
N ILE A 310 17.12 -2.51 -6.32
CA ILE A 310 17.91 -1.62 -7.16
C ILE A 310 17.02 -1.00 -8.24
N GLU A 311 16.09 -1.77 -8.82
CA GLU A 311 15.12 -1.27 -9.79
C GLU A 311 14.24 -0.16 -9.20
N GLU A 312 13.71 -0.35 -7.99
CA GLU A 312 12.91 0.66 -7.30
C GLU A 312 13.72 1.95 -7.05
N ILE A 313 14.99 1.83 -6.64
CA ILE A 313 15.88 2.99 -6.44
C ILE A 313 16.17 3.70 -7.78
N ILE A 314 16.43 2.95 -8.85
CA ILE A 314 16.64 3.53 -10.19
C ILE A 314 15.38 4.27 -10.64
N VAL A 315 14.19 3.73 -10.40
CA VAL A 315 12.92 4.38 -10.74
C VAL A 315 12.75 5.69 -9.96
N ASP A 316 13.04 5.72 -8.66
CA ASP A 316 13.01 6.96 -7.87
C ASP A 316 14.00 8.00 -8.40
N ILE A 317 15.25 7.61 -8.67
CA ILE A 317 16.27 8.51 -9.25
C ILE A 317 15.84 9.04 -10.61
N ASP A 318 15.33 8.17 -11.49
CA ASP A 318 14.81 8.57 -12.80
C ASP A 318 13.69 9.60 -12.63
N LYS A 319 12.75 9.40 -11.69
CA LYS A 319 11.68 10.38 -11.42
C LYS A 319 12.24 11.72 -10.95
N GLN A 320 13.25 11.72 -10.08
CA GLN A 320 13.90 12.95 -9.62
C GLN A 320 14.58 13.69 -10.78
N LEU A 321 15.34 12.97 -11.62
CA LEU A 321 16.06 13.55 -12.76
C LEU A 321 15.12 14.12 -13.83
N HIS A 322 13.97 13.47 -14.05
CA HIS A 322 12.97 13.90 -15.05
C HIS A 322 11.86 14.78 -14.45
N SER A 323 11.94 15.12 -13.16
CA SER A 323 10.94 15.97 -12.51
C SER A 323 10.87 17.34 -13.21
N SER A 324 9.69 17.67 -13.73
CA SER A 324 9.46 18.96 -14.39
C SER A 324 9.39 20.08 -13.34
N LYS A 325 9.57 21.35 -13.75
CA LYS A 325 9.46 22.52 -12.84
C LYS A 325 8.14 22.56 -12.05
N LYS A 326 7.08 21.87 -12.53
CA LYS A 326 5.81 21.73 -11.83
C LYS A 326 5.52 20.24 -11.59
N SER A 327 5.64 19.79 -10.33
CA SER A 327 5.25 18.42 -9.97
C SER A 327 3.75 18.23 -10.22
N VAL A 328 3.38 17.11 -10.84
CA VAL A 328 1.97 16.75 -11.00
C VAL A 328 1.53 16.13 -9.68
N THR A 329 0.52 16.72 -9.05
CA THR A 329 -0.01 16.26 -7.77
C THR A 329 -1.52 16.25 -7.86
N ASP A 330 -2.13 15.23 -7.31
CA ASP A 330 -3.57 15.07 -7.23
C ASP A 330 -4.20 16.00 -6.18
N THR A 331 -4.37 17.25 -6.56
CA THR A 331 -4.95 18.28 -5.68
C THR A 331 -6.40 17.99 -5.32
N GLU A 332 -7.15 17.29 -6.17
CA GLU A 332 -8.54 16.89 -5.88
C GLU A 332 -8.60 15.92 -4.71
N GLN A 333 -7.75 14.88 -4.69
CA GLN A 333 -7.69 13.96 -3.55
C GLN A 333 -7.21 14.64 -2.27
N LEU A 334 -6.19 15.52 -2.34
CA LEU A 334 -5.68 16.20 -1.15
C LEU A 334 -6.72 17.18 -0.56
N GLU A 335 -7.44 17.91 -1.41
CA GLU A 335 -8.50 18.80 -0.97
C GLU A 335 -9.71 18.04 -0.44
N TRP A 336 -10.09 16.93 -1.09
CA TRP A 336 -11.09 16.00 -0.54
C TRP A 336 -10.69 15.52 0.85
N PHE A 337 -9.44 15.08 1.04
CA PHE A 337 -8.95 14.58 2.31
C PHE A 337 -8.98 15.66 3.40
N LYS A 338 -8.54 16.88 3.06
CA LYS A 338 -8.63 18.04 3.95
C LYS A 338 -10.08 18.27 4.40
N GLN A 339 -11.01 18.38 3.46
CA GLN A 339 -12.42 18.67 3.75
C GLN A 339 -13.05 17.56 4.60
N ARG A 340 -12.77 16.29 4.30
CA ARG A 340 -13.30 15.17 5.07
C ARG A 340 -12.74 15.08 6.48
N LEU A 341 -11.47 15.41 6.68
CA LEU A 341 -10.90 15.51 8.03
C LEU A 341 -11.51 16.67 8.81
N VAL A 342 -11.75 17.82 8.19
CA VAL A 342 -12.42 18.96 8.82
C VAL A 342 -13.83 18.58 9.23
N GLU A 343 -14.62 17.97 8.34
CA GLU A 343 -15.97 17.50 8.64
C GLU A 343 -15.97 16.48 9.79
N SER A 344 -15.02 15.54 9.75
CA SER A 344 -14.80 14.56 10.81
C SER A 344 -14.55 15.23 12.17
N TRP A 345 -13.80 16.33 12.23
CA TRP A 345 -13.60 17.12 13.45
C TRP A 345 -14.84 17.89 13.91
N ASN A 346 -15.71 18.28 12.99
CA ASN A 346 -16.96 18.96 13.31
C ASN A 346 -18.10 18.00 13.67
N THR A 347 -17.92 16.69 13.47
CA THR A 347 -18.92 15.67 13.76
C THR A 347 -18.75 15.14 15.21
N PRO A 348 -19.68 15.42 16.14
CA PRO A 348 -19.51 15.06 17.57
C PRO A 348 -19.44 13.56 17.85
N GLU A 349 -20.05 12.74 17.00
CA GLU A 349 -20.05 11.27 17.12
C GLU A 349 -18.69 10.66 16.75
N VAL A 350 -17.81 11.42 16.09
CA VAL A 350 -16.48 10.95 15.72
C VAL A 350 -15.53 11.08 16.90
N ARG A 351 -15.05 9.93 17.35
CA ARG A 351 -14.12 9.80 18.47
C ARG A 351 -12.68 9.58 18.03
N GLY A 352 -12.45 9.06 16.83
CA GLY A 352 -11.10 8.88 16.28
C GLY A 352 -11.04 8.86 14.75
N ARG A 353 -9.81 8.97 14.22
CA ARG A 353 -9.49 9.16 12.80
C ARG A 353 -8.28 8.30 12.43
N VAL A 354 -8.48 7.36 11.51
CA VAL A 354 -7.46 6.45 11.00
C VAL A 354 -7.22 6.74 9.53
N VAL A 355 -5.98 6.92 9.11
CA VAL A 355 -5.62 7.14 7.70
C VAL A 355 -4.82 5.94 7.22
N PHE A 356 -5.06 5.48 6.00
CA PHE A 356 -4.26 4.40 5.42
C PHE A 356 -3.99 4.60 3.93
N PHE A 357 -2.74 4.34 3.54
CA PHE A 357 -2.25 4.50 2.16
C PHE A 357 -0.92 3.81 1.98
N HIS A 358 -0.52 3.50 0.75
CA HIS A 358 0.62 2.62 0.52
C HIS A 358 2.00 3.18 0.93
N HIS A 359 2.42 4.34 0.43
CA HIS A 359 3.80 4.82 0.63
C HIS A 359 3.97 5.57 1.96
N PRO A 360 4.83 5.12 2.90
CA PRO A 360 4.98 5.74 4.21
C PRO A 360 5.78 7.05 4.14
N PRO A 361 5.34 8.15 4.78
CA PRO A 361 6.13 9.38 4.87
C PRO A 361 7.22 9.31 5.95
N TYR A 362 7.09 8.42 6.93
CA TYR A 362 8.03 8.17 8.01
C TYR A 362 8.34 6.68 8.05
N VAL A 363 9.62 6.33 7.89
CA VAL A 363 10.10 4.94 7.82
C VAL A 363 11.60 4.89 8.07
N THR A 364 12.10 3.88 8.80
CA THR A 364 13.55 3.67 8.99
C THR A 364 14.09 2.44 8.24
N GLU A 365 13.26 1.79 7.44
CA GLU A 365 13.70 0.81 6.43
C GLU A 365 14.78 1.42 5.52
N ALA A 366 15.85 0.65 5.31
CA ALA A 366 17.11 1.09 4.71
C ALA A 366 17.02 1.70 3.29
N THR A 367 15.93 1.46 2.56
CA THR A 367 15.79 1.82 1.14
C THR A 367 14.74 2.89 0.88
N LYS A 368 13.76 3.04 1.77
CA LYS A 368 12.63 3.97 1.59
C LYS A 368 12.80 5.30 2.32
N TRP A 369 13.58 5.34 3.41
CA TRP A 369 13.63 6.48 4.33
C TRP A 369 14.05 7.81 3.68
N GLU A 370 14.98 7.77 2.72
CA GLU A 370 15.51 8.94 2.02
C GLU A 370 14.96 9.13 0.59
N GLN A 371 14.00 8.30 0.17
CA GLN A 371 13.48 8.40 -1.20
C GLN A 371 12.77 9.73 -1.42
N ALA A 372 12.94 10.31 -2.61
CA ALA A 372 12.29 11.59 -2.90
C ALA A 372 10.77 11.44 -2.95
N GLN A 373 10.25 10.27 -3.35
CA GLN A 373 8.82 9.97 -3.25
C GLN A 373 8.31 10.02 -1.80
N THR A 374 9.02 9.37 -0.86
CA THR A 374 8.74 9.39 0.59
C THR A 374 8.68 10.83 1.12
N LEU A 375 9.68 11.64 0.81
CA LEU A 375 9.76 13.03 1.26
C LEU A 375 8.65 13.90 0.64
N ALA A 376 8.28 13.64 -0.62
CA ALA A 376 7.24 14.39 -1.29
C ALA A 376 5.84 14.07 -0.71
N ILE A 377 5.58 12.81 -0.33
CA ILE A 377 4.36 12.44 0.39
C ILE A 377 4.34 13.09 1.76
N ARG A 378 5.44 13.02 2.53
CA ARG A 378 5.56 13.70 3.83
C ARG A 378 5.19 15.17 3.71
N SER A 379 5.80 15.90 2.77
CA SER A 379 5.52 17.32 2.54
C SER A 379 4.05 17.59 2.21
N ARG A 380 3.43 16.77 1.36
CA ARG A 380 2.03 16.97 0.93
C ARG A 380 1.02 16.64 2.04
N ILE A 381 1.22 15.54 2.77
CA ILE A 381 0.35 15.16 3.88
C ILE A 381 0.48 16.15 5.04
N ARG A 382 1.72 16.55 5.38
CA ARG A 382 1.97 17.61 6.37
C ARG A 382 1.22 18.89 6.05
N LYS A 383 1.24 19.35 4.80
CA LYS A 383 0.46 20.51 4.35
C LYS A 383 -1.04 20.35 4.50
N VAL A 384 -1.58 19.16 4.23
CA VAL A 384 -3.00 18.88 4.48
C VAL A 384 -3.30 18.97 5.97
N PHE A 385 -2.50 18.33 6.83
CA PHE A 385 -2.70 18.40 8.28
C PHE A 385 -2.57 19.83 8.82
N GLU A 386 -1.64 20.63 8.30
CA GLU A 386 -1.51 22.05 8.65
C GLU A 386 -2.76 22.84 8.26
N ALA A 387 -3.28 22.61 7.06
CA ALA A 387 -4.50 23.28 6.61
C ALA A 387 -5.72 22.86 7.44
N VAL A 388 -5.85 21.57 7.80
CA VAL A 388 -6.88 21.09 8.72
C VAL A 388 -6.72 21.75 10.09
N ALA A 389 -5.52 21.75 10.68
CA ALA A 389 -5.24 22.34 11.98
C ALA A 389 -5.62 23.83 12.04
N GLN A 390 -5.37 24.57 10.96
CA GLN A 390 -5.76 25.98 10.83
C GLN A 390 -7.28 26.18 10.80
N GLU A 391 -8.02 25.22 10.23
CA GLU A 391 -9.48 25.28 10.08
C GLU A 391 -10.20 24.85 11.38
N VAL A 392 -9.74 23.75 12.00
CA VAL A 392 -10.38 23.19 13.21
C VAL A 392 -9.91 23.87 14.50
N LYS A 393 -8.73 24.53 14.49
CA LYS A 393 -8.18 25.34 15.58
C LYS A 393 -8.28 24.64 16.95
N SER A 394 -9.08 25.18 17.87
CA SER A 394 -9.22 24.71 19.24
C SER A 394 -10.01 23.40 19.37
N LEU A 395 -10.68 22.93 18.31
CA LEU A 395 -11.42 21.66 18.34
C LEU A 395 -10.50 20.47 18.62
N THR A 396 -9.22 20.55 18.26
CA THR A 396 -8.25 19.47 18.52
C THR A 396 -7.96 19.29 20.00
N GLN A 397 -8.12 20.35 20.81
CA GLN A 397 -7.78 20.34 22.25
C GLN A 397 -6.36 19.81 22.52
N GLY A 398 -5.41 20.05 21.61
CA GLY A 398 -4.04 19.57 21.70
C GLY A 398 -3.83 18.13 21.23
N ARG A 399 -4.88 17.42 20.79
CA ARG A 399 -4.75 16.10 20.16
C ARG A 399 -4.12 16.23 18.76
N PRO A 400 -3.40 15.19 18.30
CA PRO A 400 -2.98 15.11 16.90
C PRO A 400 -4.17 15.14 15.93
N ILE A 401 -3.93 15.58 14.69
CA ILE A 401 -4.99 15.73 13.67
C ILE A 401 -5.65 14.39 13.31
N VAL A 402 -4.88 13.30 13.42
CA VAL A 402 -5.33 11.92 13.24
C VAL A 402 -4.71 11.04 14.33
N ASP A 403 -5.41 9.99 14.74
CA ASP A 403 -4.98 9.16 15.88
C ASP A 403 -4.04 8.02 15.45
N LEU A 404 -4.18 7.52 14.21
CA LEU A 404 -3.34 6.45 13.66
C LEU A 404 -3.20 6.55 12.13
N VAL A 405 -1.99 6.29 11.63
CA VAL A 405 -1.73 6.13 10.20
C VAL A 405 -1.12 4.76 9.88
N LEU A 406 -1.68 4.08 8.87
CA LEU A 406 -1.25 2.74 8.43
C LEU A 406 -0.69 2.79 7.00
N ASN A 407 0.51 2.25 6.81
CA ASN A 407 1.20 2.26 5.52
C ASN A 407 1.69 0.88 5.06
N GLY A 408 2.19 0.78 3.83
CA GLY A 408 2.85 -0.39 3.25
C GLY A 408 4.22 -0.01 2.67
N HIS A 409 4.55 -0.50 1.48
CA HIS A 409 5.67 -0.14 0.59
C HIS A 409 7.08 -0.47 1.12
N ALA A 410 7.37 -0.12 2.36
CA ALA A 410 8.57 -0.59 3.03
C ALA A 410 8.31 -1.99 3.55
N HIS A 411 9.12 -2.96 3.09
CA HIS A 411 8.91 -4.37 3.40
C HIS A 411 9.40 -4.73 4.81
N CYS A 412 8.73 -4.18 5.82
CA CYS A 412 8.86 -4.46 7.23
C CYS A 412 7.51 -4.22 7.91
N MET A 413 7.41 -4.63 9.17
CA MET A 413 6.49 -3.98 10.09
C MET A 413 7.27 -3.02 10.96
N GLU A 414 6.77 -1.81 11.11
CA GLU A 414 7.45 -0.76 11.87
C GLU A 414 6.43 0.12 12.58
N HIS A 415 6.58 0.33 13.88
CA HIS A 415 5.86 1.37 14.62
C HIS A 415 6.80 2.56 14.81
N ILE A 416 6.42 3.70 14.23
CA ILE A 416 7.09 4.98 14.36
C ILE A 416 6.13 5.99 15.00
N GLU A 417 6.66 6.77 15.91
CA GLU A 417 5.99 7.97 16.42
C GLU A 417 6.74 9.20 15.91
N THR A 418 6.02 10.13 15.29
CA THR A 418 6.55 11.48 15.05
C THR A 418 6.59 12.24 16.36
N LEU A 419 7.69 12.94 16.63
CA LEU A 419 7.82 13.80 17.81
C LEU A 419 7.27 15.20 17.49
N ASP A 420 7.77 16.23 18.18
CA ASP A 420 7.52 17.61 17.78
C ASP A 420 8.25 17.91 16.45
N THR A 421 7.52 17.86 15.34
CA THR A 421 8.03 18.23 14.01
C THR A 421 8.02 19.73 13.78
N GLY A 422 7.39 20.51 14.66
CA GLY A 422 7.05 21.92 14.42
C GLY A 422 5.85 22.12 13.49
N SER A 423 5.20 21.04 13.05
CA SER A 423 4.07 21.03 12.13
C SER A 423 2.92 20.16 12.65
N ALA A 424 1.77 20.20 11.97
CA ALA A 424 0.55 19.48 12.38
C ALA A 424 0.62 17.95 12.22
N ASP A 425 1.76 17.42 11.74
CA ASP A 425 2.06 15.99 11.72
C ASP A 425 2.90 15.52 12.93
N SER A 426 2.94 16.32 14.00
CA SER A 426 3.59 15.97 15.28
C SER A 426 2.78 14.99 16.11
N ASN A 427 3.45 14.15 16.90
CA ASN A 427 2.85 13.25 17.91
C ASN A 427 1.83 12.25 17.35
N ILE A 428 1.95 11.89 16.06
CA ILE A 428 1.12 10.88 15.39
C ILE A 428 1.82 9.51 15.42
N ASN A 429 1.02 8.47 15.62
CA ASN A 429 1.45 7.07 15.47
C ASN A 429 1.33 6.61 14.02
N TRP A 430 2.43 6.10 13.47
CA TRP A 430 2.56 5.56 12.12
C TRP A 430 2.95 4.08 12.22
N ILE A 431 2.21 3.22 11.53
CA ILE A 431 2.54 1.80 11.45
C ILE A 431 2.71 1.38 10.00
N VAL A 432 3.95 1.04 9.64
CA VAL A 432 4.28 0.40 8.37
C VAL A 432 3.91 -1.07 8.46
N CYS A 433 3.16 -1.56 7.48
CA CYS A 433 2.57 -2.90 7.44
C CYS A 433 3.00 -3.69 6.18
N GLY A 434 4.10 -3.33 5.52
CA GLY A 434 4.56 -3.96 4.27
C GLY A 434 5.31 -5.29 4.47
N GLY A 435 5.32 -5.83 5.68
CA GLY A 435 6.05 -7.05 6.02
C GLY A 435 5.33 -8.36 5.67
N SER A 436 4.18 -8.35 4.98
CA SER A 436 3.30 -9.53 4.92
C SER A 436 3.70 -10.60 3.90
N GLY A 437 4.55 -10.31 2.92
CA GLY A 437 4.89 -11.31 1.91
C GLY A 437 6.13 -11.04 1.08
N HIS A 438 6.32 -9.82 0.58
CA HIS A 438 7.42 -9.54 -0.35
C HIS A 438 8.74 -9.20 0.37
N SER A 439 9.84 -9.74 -0.16
CA SER A 439 11.25 -9.50 0.18
C SER A 439 11.53 -8.52 1.34
N LEU A 440 11.48 -9.04 2.57
CA LEU A 440 11.72 -8.26 3.79
C LEU A 440 13.05 -7.52 3.77
N ARG A 441 13.04 -6.31 4.34
CA ARG A 441 14.19 -5.41 4.37
C ARG A 441 14.68 -5.15 5.79
N ARG A 442 15.85 -4.51 5.89
CA ARG A 442 16.52 -4.19 7.16
C ARG A 442 16.19 -2.76 7.56
N GLN A 443 16.30 -2.49 8.85
CA GLN A 443 16.42 -1.12 9.33
C GLN A 443 17.73 -0.53 8.82
N ARG A 444 17.74 0.78 8.55
CA ARG A 444 18.94 1.53 8.17
C ARG A 444 20.01 1.46 9.29
N PRO A 445 21.30 1.57 8.95
CA PRO A 445 22.38 1.46 9.93
C PRO A 445 22.41 2.60 10.96
N GLU A 446 21.85 3.77 10.65
CA GLU A 446 21.71 4.90 11.56
C GLU A 446 20.70 4.64 12.69
N GLY A 447 19.91 3.56 12.58
CA GLY A 447 18.95 3.14 13.59
C GLY A 447 17.62 3.90 13.55
N ALA A 448 16.96 3.91 14.71
CA ALA A 448 15.55 4.25 14.87
C ALA A 448 15.17 5.72 14.69
N ASP A 449 16.15 6.64 14.71
CA ASP A 449 15.90 8.07 14.91
C ASP A 449 15.95 8.88 13.60
N LEU A 450 14.78 9.31 13.08
CA LEU A 450 14.72 10.14 11.88
C LEU A 450 14.98 11.61 12.19
N GLN A 451 15.94 12.20 11.48
CA GLN A 451 16.27 13.63 11.57
C GLN A 451 15.88 14.36 10.29
N GLU A 452 15.42 15.60 10.43
CA GLU A 452 15.16 16.52 9.33
C GLU A 452 16.12 17.70 9.42
N TYR A 453 16.74 18.07 8.30
CA TYR A 453 17.71 19.16 8.23
C TYR A 453 17.02 20.45 7.83
N PHE A 454 17.27 21.51 8.61
CA PHE A 454 16.69 22.82 8.40
C PHE A 454 17.82 23.83 8.15
N PRO A 455 18.14 24.14 6.88
CA PRO A 455 19.27 25.00 6.56
C PRO A 455 19.08 26.46 7.00
N THR A 456 17.86 26.85 7.37
CA THR A 456 17.48 28.24 7.71
C THR A 456 17.16 28.46 9.19
N SER A 457 17.30 27.45 10.06
CA SER A 457 17.10 27.59 11.52
C SER A 457 18.41 27.50 12.29
N ASP A 458 18.43 28.07 13.50
CA ASP A 458 19.57 28.00 14.42
C ASP A 458 19.93 26.55 14.80
N GLU A 459 18.91 25.67 14.87
CA GLU A 459 19.08 24.23 14.96
C GLU A 459 19.19 23.61 13.56
N LYS A 460 20.37 23.11 13.18
CA LYS A 460 20.65 22.61 11.82
C LYS A 460 19.95 21.28 11.49
N SER A 461 19.55 20.52 12.51
CA SER A 461 18.89 19.22 12.37
C SER A 461 18.01 18.95 13.59
N LYS A 462 16.76 18.53 13.37
CA LYS A 462 15.82 18.18 14.45
C LYS A 462 15.46 16.71 14.37
N LEU A 463 15.36 16.03 15.51
CA LEU A 463 14.76 14.69 15.59
C LEU A 463 13.25 14.83 15.38
N ILE A 464 12.73 14.24 14.30
CA ILE A 464 11.32 14.39 13.89
C ILE A 464 10.48 13.14 14.16
N ALA A 465 11.10 11.96 14.26
CA ALA A 465 10.40 10.71 14.53
C ALA A 465 11.33 9.63 15.08
N ARG A 466 10.77 8.68 15.82
CA ARG A 466 11.48 7.53 16.40
C ARG A 466 10.73 6.24 16.11
N SER A 467 11.44 5.24 15.61
CA SER A 467 10.96 3.86 15.52
C SER A 467 11.00 3.20 16.90
N HIS A 468 9.86 2.76 17.39
CA HIS A 468 9.74 2.04 18.66
C HIS A 468 9.82 0.52 18.48
N LEU A 469 9.37 0.02 17.32
CA LEU A 469 9.42 -1.40 16.99
C LEU A 469 9.73 -1.56 15.50
N PHE A 470 10.71 -2.41 15.18
CA PHE A 470 11.06 -2.76 13.80
C PHE A 470 11.13 -4.29 13.65
N VAL A 471 10.24 -4.84 12.82
CA VAL A 471 10.18 -6.26 12.46
C VAL A 471 10.47 -6.38 10.96
N GLY A 472 11.71 -6.73 10.66
CA GLY A 472 12.17 -6.94 9.29
C GLY A 472 13.31 -7.95 9.21
N ARG A 473 13.87 -8.11 8.02
CA ARG A 473 14.98 -9.04 7.78
C ARG A 473 16.16 -8.69 8.68
N ASN A 474 16.74 -9.67 9.37
CA ASN A 474 17.93 -9.49 10.19
C ASN A 474 18.86 -10.73 10.14
N GLY A 475 19.99 -10.68 10.86
CA GLY A 475 21.02 -11.71 10.81
C GLY A 475 21.78 -11.76 9.49
N SER A 476 22.63 -12.77 9.26
CA SER A 476 23.40 -12.96 8.02
C SER A 476 23.70 -14.45 7.80
N GLY A 477 24.00 -14.84 6.56
CA GLY A 477 24.31 -16.24 6.22
C GLY A 477 23.24 -17.22 6.69
N SER A 478 23.65 -18.27 7.39
CA SER A 478 22.77 -19.28 8.01
C SER A 478 21.95 -18.75 9.19
N ASN A 479 22.31 -17.60 9.77
CA ASN A 479 21.59 -16.94 10.86
C ASN A 479 20.56 -15.92 10.37
N LYS A 480 20.25 -15.90 9.07
CA LYS A 480 19.29 -14.97 8.49
C LYS A 480 17.88 -15.28 8.96
N ARG A 481 17.17 -14.26 9.41
CA ARG A 481 15.78 -14.31 9.86
C ARG A 481 14.89 -13.48 8.94
N ARG A 482 13.69 -14.00 8.67
CA ARG A 482 12.66 -13.35 7.83
C ARG A 482 11.32 -13.37 8.58
N PRO A 483 11.09 -12.44 9.52
CA PRO A 483 9.83 -12.34 10.28
C PRO A 483 8.76 -11.62 9.45
N TYR A 484 7.92 -12.38 8.77
CA TYR A 484 6.78 -11.83 8.03
C TYR A 484 5.64 -11.51 8.97
N SER A 485 4.89 -10.45 8.71
CA SER A 485 3.96 -9.90 9.69
C SER A 485 2.59 -9.54 9.10
N GLY A 486 1.56 -9.74 9.91
CA GLY A 486 0.27 -9.05 9.82
C GLY A 486 -0.04 -8.43 11.18
N LEU A 487 -1.13 -7.67 11.28
CA LEU A 487 -1.57 -7.05 12.53
C LEU A 487 -3.03 -7.39 12.82
N ARG A 488 -3.33 -7.51 14.11
CA ARG A 488 -4.66 -7.27 14.65
C ARG A 488 -4.64 -5.97 15.44
N ILE A 489 -5.64 -5.14 15.27
CA ILE A 489 -5.81 -3.89 16.03
C ILE A 489 -7.16 -3.94 16.72
N ASP A 490 -7.15 -3.86 18.04
CA ASP A 490 -8.36 -3.74 18.86
C ASP A 490 -8.61 -2.28 19.20
N VAL A 491 -9.76 -1.75 18.79
CA VAL A 491 -10.23 -0.41 19.14
C VAL A 491 -10.98 -0.48 20.45
N LYS A 492 -10.54 0.28 21.44
CA LYS A 492 -11.15 0.39 22.77
C LYS A 492 -12.03 1.62 22.88
N GLU A 493 -12.82 1.69 23.95
CA GLU A 493 -13.59 2.88 24.32
C GLU A 493 -12.70 4.14 24.63
N GLY A 494 -13.29 5.35 24.67
CA GLY A 494 -12.58 6.64 24.82
C GLY A 494 -12.65 7.64 23.63
N SER A 495 -12.44 8.92 23.90
CA SER A 495 -12.27 9.96 22.85
C SER A 495 -11.05 10.84 23.21
N PRO A 496 -9.84 10.56 22.66
CA PRO A 496 -9.53 9.58 21.62
C PRO A 496 -9.73 8.12 22.05
N PRO A 497 -10.03 7.20 21.12
CA PRO A 497 -9.93 5.76 21.38
C PRO A 497 -8.49 5.35 21.68
N LYS A 498 -8.30 4.25 22.40
CA LYS A 498 -7.01 3.55 22.47
C LYS A 498 -7.00 2.43 21.45
N PHE A 499 -5.87 2.22 20.79
CA PHE A 499 -5.67 1.08 19.88
C PHE A 499 -4.67 0.11 20.49
N VAL A 500 -5.09 -1.14 20.69
CA VAL A 500 -4.19 -2.22 21.10
C VAL A 500 -3.72 -2.92 19.84
N VAL A 501 -2.45 -2.77 19.51
CA VAL A 501 -1.84 -3.35 18.31
C VAL A 501 -1.17 -4.66 18.68
N LYS A 502 -1.60 -5.75 18.05
CA LYS A 502 -1.07 -7.09 18.22
C LYS A 502 -0.37 -7.55 16.94
N PRO A 503 0.97 -7.60 16.93
CA PRO A 503 1.73 -8.17 15.82
C PRO A 503 1.51 -9.68 15.69
N LEU A 504 1.27 -10.14 14.47
CA LEU A 504 1.13 -11.56 14.12
C LEU A 504 2.31 -11.94 13.23
N VAL A 505 3.29 -12.67 13.78
CA VAL A 505 4.57 -12.92 13.09
C VAL A 505 4.75 -14.39 12.71
N ALA A 506 5.01 -14.62 11.43
CA ALA A 506 5.50 -15.89 10.90
C ALA A 506 6.96 -15.72 10.48
N GLU A 507 7.89 -16.26 11.27
CA GLU A 507 9.32 -16.16 11.00
C GLU A 507 9.83 -17.36 10.22
N ARG A 508 10.52 -17.11 9.11
CA ARG A 508 11.36 -18.12 8.46
C ARG A 508 12.80 -17.99 8.96
N TYR A 509 13.28 -19.01 9.65
CA TYR A 509 14.64 -19.12 10.18
C TYR A 509 15.16 -20.54 9.94
N GLN A 510 16.40 -20.66 9.47
CA GLN A 510 17.00 -21.97 9.13
C GLN A 510 16.10 -22.89 8.28
N ARG A 511 15.32 -22.30 7.36
CA ARG A 511 14.32 -22.95 6.46
C ARG A 511 13.06 -23.49 7.14
N GLU A 512 12.96 -23.38 8.45
CA GLU A 512 11.79 -23.72 9.22
C GLU A 512 10.89 -22.49 9.44
N TRP A 513 9.64 -22.76 9.81
CA TRP A 513 8.66 -21.72 10.13
C TRP A 513 8.43 -21.72 11.64
N HIS A 514 8.62 -20.56 12.25
CA HIS A 514 8.34 -20.30 13.65
C HIS A 514 7.25 -19.23 13.77
N GLN A 515 6.54 -19.24 14.88
CA GLN A 515 5.48 -18.28 15.19
C GLN A 515 5.84 -17.60 16.51
N PRO A 516 6.85 -16.71 16.53
CA PRO A 516 7.23 -16.03 17.76
C PRO A 516 6.05 -15.18 18.25
N GLU A 517 5.75 -15.30 19.54
CA GLU A 517 4.83 -14.38 20.18
C GLU A 517 5.49 -13.01 20.32
N MET A 518 4.70 -11.97 20.04
CA MET A 518 5.12 -10.60 20.20
C MET A 518 4.18 -9.88 21.16
N GLU A 519 4.76 -9.06 22.02
CA GLU A 519 3.99 -8.23 22.93
C GLU A 519 3.13 -7.25 22.13
N SER A 520 1.90 -7.10 22.61
CA SER A 520 1.01 -6.06 22.09
C SER A 520 1.42 -4.72 22.69
N PHE A 521 1.22 -3.65 21.93
CA PHE A 521 1.47 -2.29 22.40
C PHE A 521 0.21 -1.44 22.24
N ILE A 522 0.12 -0.39 23.05
CA ILE A 522 -1.04 0.52 23.08
C ILE A 522 -0.61 1.85 22.49
N ILE A 523 -1.42 2.37 21.58
CA ILE A 523 -1.30 3.72 21.03
C ILE A 523 -2.55 4.55 21.28
#